data_AF-A0A519XMP8-F1
#
_entry.id   AF-A0A519XMP8-F1
#
_cell.length_a   1.000
_cell.length_b   1.000
_cell.length_c   1.000
_cell.angle_alpha   90.00
_cell.angle_beta   90.00
_cell.angle_gamma   90.00
#
_symmetry.space_group_name_H-M   'P 1'
#
loop_
_entity.id
_entity.type
_entity.pdbx_description
1 polymer ?
#
loop_
_entity_poly.entity_id
_entity_poly.type
_entity_poly.pdbx_seq_one_letter_code
_entity_poly.pdbx_strand_id
1 'polypeptide(L)'
;MKILNKNISVSIGILLVLVTSIFSSCKKDETTGELGVMPNAADVQFSATPTSANPNILDFKSQYKGITAHWDFGNGATATGLEAKGSYPFAGTYTVTLTLIAAGSDPVKTTKTVTIATTNASMLSDEAYTLLSGGLSNPAGKTWVIDKTQPGHLGVGPITGMTPEWYQAGPNEKATNGFYDDEMTFTMTAAALNYKYVNNGTTFANASNAPGIGGPTGSDDPTVNYTPPTNMSWNIIVDGSKKTIAIGGNGFIAYYLGVSQYQILSITADEMWLRCLDKANSGNAWYLKLIRKGFERPIIPPVLKPIQAANLTDDFQNASSITWANENLTYVRSYDNPSKFPINTSAKVGYYEKLMGEAG
;
A
#
# COMPACT_ATOMS: atom_id res chain seq x y z
N MET A 1 0.05 -24.02 70.82
CA MET A 1 -0.54 -22.74 70.35
C MET A 1 0.50 -21.63 70.07
N LYS A 2 1.70 -21.95 69.56
CA LYS A 2 2.72 -20.94 69.15
C LYS A 2 3.28 -21.14 67.73
N ILE A 3 2.90 -22.21 67.03
CA ILE A 3 3.42 -22.54 65.69
C ILE A 3 2.43 -22.15 64.57
N LEU A 4 1.11 -22.11 64.85
CA LEU A 4 0.10 -21.71 63.86
C LEU A 4 0.06 -20.21 63.55
N ASN A 5 0.39 -19.34 64.52
CA ASN A 5 0.36 -17.88 64.33
C ASN A 5 1.54 -17.30 63.55
N LYS A 6 2.63 -18.07 63.38
CA LYS A 6 3.85 -17.62 62.69
C LYS A 6 3.75 -17.75 61.17
N ASN A 7 2.94 -18.68 60.66
CA ASN A 7 2.76 -18.89 59.22
C ASN A 7 1.69 -17.98 58.60
N ILE A 8 0.71 -17.51 59.37
CA ILE A 8 -0.30 -16.55 58.87
C ILE A 8 0.30 -15.13 58.74
N SER A 9 1.19 -14.74 59.66
CA SER A 9 1.86 -13.44 59.62
C SER A 9 2.96 -13.35 58.55
N VAL A 10 3.61 -14.47 58.20
CA VAL A 10 4.57 -14.54 57.09
C VAL A 10 3.86 -14.57 55.73
N SER A 11 2.73 -15.26 55.60
CA SER A 11 1.97 -15.31 54.33
C SER A 11 1.23 -14.01 54.00
N ILE A 12 0.76 -13.26 55.00
CA ILE A 12 0.17 -11.92 54.78
C ILE A 12 1.26 -10.89 54.47
N GLY A 13 2.45 -11.00 55.07
CA GLY A 13 3.58 -10.13 54.76
C GLY A 13 4.10 -10.31 53.33
N ILE A 14 4.17 -11.54 52.82
CA ILE A 14 4.62 -11.84 51.45
C ILE A 14 3.57 -11.43 50.42
N LEU A 15 2.27 -11.59 50.71
CA LEU A 15 1.20 -11.14 49.80
C LEU A 15 1.10 -9.61 49.72
N LEU A 16 1.40 -8.88 50.81
CA LEU A 16 1.39 -7.41 50.81
C LEU A 16 2.62 -6.80 50.10
N VAL A 17 3.76 -7.49 50.12
CA VAL A 17 4.97 -7.10 49.37
C VAL A 17 4.86 -7.46 47.88
N LEU A 18 4.15 -8.53 47.53
CA LEU A 18 3.93 -8.93 46.13
C LEU A 18 2.87 -8.04 45.43
N VAL A 19 1.86 -7.55 46.15
CA VAL A 19 0.83 -6.63 45.61
C VAL A 19 1.36 -5.18 45.46
N THR A 20 2.36 -4.78 46.22
CA THR A 20 3.02 -3.47 46.06
C THR A 20 4.09 -3.45 44.96
N SER A 21 4.46 -4.61 44.40
CA SER A 21 5.48 -4.74 43.36
C SER A 21 4.93 -4.71 41.92
N ILE A 22 3.60 -4.55 41.73
CA ILE A 22 2.95 -4.53 40.40
C ILE A 22 2.63 -3.10 39.92
N PHE A 23 3.03 -2.06 40.65
CA PHE A 23 2.91 -0.67 40.20
C PHE A 23 4.21 -0.05 39.67
N SER A 24 5.28 -0.83 39.49
CA SER A 24 6.31 -0.48 38.50
C SER A 24 5.95 -1.05 37.12
N SER A 25 4.70 -0.84 36.72
CA SER A 25 4.42 -0.62 35.30
C SER A 25 5.29 0.56 34.88
N CYS A 26 5.96 0.43 33.74
CA CYS A 26 6.82 1.45 33.15
C CYS A 26 6.37 2.83 33.62
N LYS A 27 7.19 3.51 34.44
CA LYS A 27 7.21 4.96 34.31
C LYS A 27 7.43 5.13 32.82
N LYS A 28 6.37 5.51 32.10
CA LYS A 28 6.53 6.20 30.84
C LYS A 28 7.62 7.19 31.21
N ASP A 29 8.79 7.07 30.59
CA ASP A 29 9.67 8.21 30.54
C ASP A 29 8.77 9.25 29.87
N GLU A 30 8.05 10.01 30.69
CA GLU A 30 7.73 11.36 30.36
C GLU A 30 9.11 11.97 30.27
N THR A 31 9.71 11.82 29.09
CA THR A 31 10.54 12.85 28.53
C THR A 31 9.67 14.09 28.57
N THR A 32 9.64 14.72 29.74
CA THR A 32 9.46 16.14 29.97
C THR A 32 10.72 16.87 29.48
N GLY A 33 11.32 16.39 28.38
CA GLY A 33 11.84 17.34 27.43
C GLY A 33 10.62 18.18 27.09
N GLU A 34 10.59 19.41 27.59
CA GLU A 34 9.59 20.40 27.21
C GLU A 34 9.30 20.17 25.74
N LEU A 35 8.09 19.67 25.43
CA LEU A 35 7.57 19.82 24.08
C LEU A 35 7.58 21.33 23.92
N GLY A 36 8.58 21.83 23.18
CA GLY A 36 8.83 23.25 23.08
C GLY A 36 7.51 23.92 22.73
N VAL A 37 7.20 25.02 23.42
CA VAL A 37 5.97 25.78 23.16
C VAL A 37 5.84 25.96 21.66
N MET A 38 4.67 25.60 21.13
CA MET A 38 4.47 25.64 19.70
C MET A 38 4.67 27.09 19.21
N PRO A 39 5.56 27.32 18.23
CA PRO A 39 5.81 28.66 17.70
C PRO A 39 4.56 29.26 17.09
N ASN A 40 4.49 30.58 17.08
CA ASN A 40 3.60 31.26 16.17
C ASN A 40 4.05 31.02 14.71
N ALA A 41 3.12 31.00 13.76
CA ALA A 41 3.42 30.72 12.35
C ALA A 41 4.50 31.65 11.76
N ALA A 42 4.57 32.91 12.24
CA ALA A 42 5.57 33.90 11.83
C ALA A 42 7.01 33.51 12.21
N ASP A 43 7.19 32.73 13.27
CA ASP A 43 8.49 32.33 13.80
C ASP A 43 8.99 31.01 13.18
N VAL A 44 8.10 30.30 12.47
CA VAL A 44 8.47 29.07 11.77
C VAL A 44 9.16 29.45 10.46
N GLN A 45 10.48 29.23 10.45
CA GLN A 45 11.35 29.48 9.31
C GLN A 45 12.08 28.20 8.90
N PHE A 46 12.42 28.13 7.61
CA PHE A 46 13.29 27.07 7.09
C PHE A 46 14.26 27.58 6.04
N SER A 47 15.38 26.88 5.91
CA SER A 47 16.31 27.06 4.80
C SER A 47 16.03 26.04 3.69
N ALA A 48 16.34 26.45 2.47
CA ALA A 48 16.30 25.63 1.26
C ALA A 48 17.55 25.97 0.46
N THR A 49 18.51 25.05 0.41
CA THR A 49 19.85 25.31 -0.15
C THR A 49 20.16 24.31 -1.24
N PRO A 50 20.54 24.74 -2.46
CA PRO A 50 20.98 23.80 -3.49
C PRO A 50 22.17 22.97 -3.05
N THR A 51 22.13 21.66 -3.33
CA THR A 51 23.28 20.79 -3.07
C THR A 51 24.43 21.12 -4.02
N SER A 52 25.67 20.94 -3.57
CA SER A 52 26.85 21.15 -4.42
C SER A 52 26.95 20.17 -5.59
N ALA A 53 26.41 18.95 -5.42
CA ALA A 53 26.42 17.92 -6.45
C ALA A 53 25.40 18.19 -7.56
N ASN A 54 24.23 18.75 -7.21
CA ASN A 54 23.17 19.03 -8.17
C ASN A 54 22.32 20.23 -7.70
N PRO A 55 22.33 21.37 -8.43
CA PRO A 55 21.58 22.56 -8.03
C PRO A 55 20.05 22.37 -8.09
N ASN A 56 19.58 21.33 -8.75
CA ASN A 56 18.16 20.94 -8.83
C ASN A 56 17.72 20.06 -7.65
N ILE A 57 18.63 19.73 -6.72
CA ILE A 57 18.32 19.09 -5.45
C ILE A 57 18.55 20.12 -4.36
N LEU A 58 17.53 20.36 -3.54
CA LEU A 58 17.57 21.30 -2.42
C LEU A 58 17.60 20.54 -1.09
N ASP A 59 18.55 20.88 -0.22
CA ASP A 59 18.54 20.52 1.19
C ASP A 59 17.64 21.49 1.96
N PHE A 60 16.57 20.94 2.55
CA PHE A 60 15.62 21.65 3.40
C PHE A 60 15.94 21.39 4.87
N LYS A 61 15.88 22.45 5.68
CA LYS A 61 16.11 22.34 7.12
C LYS A 61 15.16 23.25 7.90
N SER A 62 14.37 22.65 8.77
CA SER A 62 13.59 23.35 9.78
C SER A 62 14.54 24.01 10.78
N GLN A 63 14.32 25.28 11.09
CA GLN A 63 15.05 25.96 12.15
C GLN A 63 14.51 25.62 13.55
N TYR A 64 13.34 24.97 13.60
CA TYR A 64 12.72 24.49 14.82
C TYR A 64 13.23 23.10 15.20
N LYS A 65 13.39 22.83 16.50
CA LYS A 65 13.87 21.55 17.04
C LYS A 65 12.79 20.90 17.91
N GLY A 66 12.88 19.59 18.10
CA GLY A 66 12.03 18.85 19.05
C GLY A 66 10.56 18.66 18.63
N ILE A 67 10.21 19.00 17.38
CA ILE A 67 8.86 18.86 16.82
C ILE A 67 8.94 18.11 15.50
N THR A 68 7.95 17.27 15.21
CA THR A 68 7.86 16.57 13.93
C THR A 68 7.54 17.56 12.82
N ALA A 69 8.42 17.62 11.83
CA ALA A 69 8.27 18.43 10.62
C ALA A 69 7.74 17.59 9.46
N HIS A 70 6.79 18.14 8.73
CA HIS A 70 6.22 17.61 7.50
C HIS A 70 6.44 18.61 6.37
N TRP A 71 7.00 18.14 5.27
CA TRP A 71 7.30 18.94 4.09
C TRP A 71 6.35 18.59 2.96
N ASP A 72 5.83 19.61 2.30
CA ASP A 72 5.30 19.51 0.94
C ASP A 72 6.18 20.39 0.05
N PHE A 73 6.85 19.77 -0.91
CA PHE A 73 7.80 20.46 -1.78
C PHE A 73 7.14 21.21 -2.94
N GLY A 74 5.80 21.14 -3.07
CA GLY A 74 5.06 21.82 -4.15
C GLY A 74 5.24 21.16 -5.52
N ASN A 75 5.91 20.01 -5.58
CA ASN A 75 6.05 19.15 -6.76
C ASN A 75 5.39 17.76 -6.56
N GLY A 76 4.67 17.58 -5.44
CA GLY A 76 4.04 16.34 -5.03
C GLY A 76 4.85 15.42 -4.14
N ALA A 77 6.16 15.62 -4.08
CA ALA A 77 6.98 14.95 -3.09
C ALA A 77 6.74 15.58 -1.72
N THR A 78 6.58 14.72 -0.72
CA THR A 78 6.51 15.10 0.69
C THR A 78 7.62 14.40 1.47
N ALA A 79 7.98 14.93 2.62
CA ALA A 79 8.96 14.31 3.50
C ALA A 79 8.60 14.57 4.96
N THR A 80 9.20 13.81 5.86
CA THR A 80 9.12 14.05 7.30
C THR A 80 10.51 14.17 7.89
N GLY A 81 10.60 14.85 9.03
CA GLY A 81 11.86 15.09 9.73
C GLY A 81 12.35 16.53 9.60
N LEU A 82 13.25 16.91 10.50
CA LEU A 82 13.77 18.28 10.57
C LEU A 82 14.65 18.67 9.37
N GLU A 83 15.23 17.67 8.71
CA GLU A 83 16.01 17.82 7.49
C GLU A 83 15.40 16.92 6.42
N ALA A 84 15.35 17.42 5.18
CA ALA A 84 14.81 16.68 4.05
C ALA A 84 15.46 17.12 2.74
N LYS A 85 15.38 16.28 1.70
CA LYS A 85 15.84 16.61 0.34
C LYS A 85 14.66 16.68 -0.61
N GLY A 86 14.57 17.76 -1.39
CA GLY A 86 13.59 17.90 -2.49
C GLY A 86 14.29 17.93 -3.84
N SER A 87 13.79 17.15 -4.79
CA SER A 87 14.36 17.02 -6.15
C SER A 87 13.44 17.64 -7.20
N TYR A 88 13.99 18.53 -8.04
CA TYR A 88 13.23 19.33 -9.01
C TYR A 88 13.85 19.24 -10.41
N PRO A 89 13.47 18.26 -11.25
CA PRO A 89 14.08 18.07 -12.56
C PRO A 89 13.86 19.25 -13.52
N PHE A 90 12.76 19.99 -13.40
CA PHE A 90 12.42 21.10 -14.29
C PHE A 90 12.75 22.46 -13.69
N ALA A 91 13.11 23.42 -14.57
CA ALA A 91 13.11 24.82 -14.20
C ALA A 91 11.70 25.27 -13.82
N GLY A 92 11.60 26.18 -12.86
CA GLY A 92 10.32 26.68 -12.41
C GLY A 92 10.35 27.23 -11.00
N THR A 93 9.18 27.65 -10.55
CA THR A 93 8.95 28.22 -9.23
C THR A 93 8.02 27.30 -8.47
N TYR A 94 8.44 26.85 -7.28
CA TYR A 94 7.73 25.90 -6.45
C TYR A 94 7.43 26.51 -5.09
N THR A 95 6.20 26.34 -4.59
CA THR A 95 5.82 26.77 -3.24
C THR A 95 5.99 25.59 -2.28
N VAL A 96 6.99 25.68 -1.42
CA VAL A 96 7.30 24.68 -0.41
C VAL A 96 6.57 25.04 0.88
N THR A 97 5.88 24.08 1.48
CA THR A 97 5.17 24.21 2.75
C THR A 97 5.83 23.34 3.82
N LEU A 98 6.20 23.94 4.95
CA LEU A 98 6.59 23.22 6.17
C LEU A 98 5.42 23.26 7.15
N THR A 99 5.00 22.09 7.61
CA THR A 99 4.00 21.92 8.67
C THR A 99 4.67 21.29 9.89
N LEU A 100 4.62 21.98 11.03
CA LEU A 100 5.07 21.44 12.32
C LEU A 100 3.87 20.91 13.10
N ILE A 101 4.02 19.70 13.65
CA ILE A 101 2.98 19.04 14.45
C ILE A 101 3.59 18.63 15.80
N ALA A 102 3.07 19.20 16.88
CA ALA A 102 3.35 18.78 18.25
C ALA A 102 2.12 18.09 18.86
N ALA A 103 2.35 17.21 19.84
CA ALA A 103 1.28 16.44 20.47
C ALA A 103 0.33 17.37 21.23
N GLY A 104 -0.97 17.28 20.93
CA GLY A 104 -2.02 18.05 21.61
C GLY A 104 -2.16 19.50 21.14
N SER A 105 -1.52 19.90 20.04
CA SER A 105 -1.59 21.26 19.48
C SER A 105 -2.01 21.25 18.00
N ASP A 106 -2.66 22.31 17.55
CA ASP A 106 -3.02 22.50 16.14
C ASP A 106 -1.77 22.65 15.25
N PRO A 107 -1.72 22.04 14.06
CA PRO A 107 -0.57 22.17 13.16
C PRO A 107 -0.26 23.62 12.77
N VAL A 108 1.02 24.00 12.82
CA VAL A 108 1.49 25.32 12.37
C VAL A 108 2.18 25.19 11.02
N LYS A 109 1.84 26.07 10.07
CA LYS A 109 2.33 26.03 8.69
C LYS A 109 3.08 27.30 8.34
N THR A 110 4.15 27.14 7.56
CA THR A 110 4.87 28.23 6.89
C THR A 110 5.13 27.85 5.44
N THR A 111 5.24 28.85 4.56
CA THR A 111 5.50 28.62 3.13
C THR A 111 6.66 29.46 2.63
N LYS A 112 7.42 28.92 1.68
CA LYS A 112 8.47 29.64 0.98
C LYS A 112 8.51 29.22 -0.48
N THR A 113 8.71 30.19 -1.35
CA THR A 113 8.93 29.94 -2.76
C THR A 113 10.41 29.63 -3.03
N VAL A 114 10.67 28.59 -3.80
CA VAL A 114 12.00 28.24 -4.33
C VAL A 114 11.97 28.31 -5.86
N THR A 115 13.06 28.77 -6.46
CA THR A 115 13.19 28.88 -7.92
C THR A 115 14.33 28.02 -8.41
N ILE A 116 14.03 27.17 -9.39
CA ILE A 116 14.98 26.32 -10.10
C ILE A 116 15.26 26.98 -11.44
N ALA A 117 16.51 27.39 -11.66
CA ALA A 117 16.87 28.22 -12.81
C ALA A 117 16.84 27.45 -14.15
N THR A 118 17.27 26.19 -14.15
CA THR A 118 17.42 25.40 -15.38
C THR A 118 16.93 23.96 -15.17
N THR A 119 16.32 23.39 -16.21
CA THR A 119 15.93 21.97 -16.25
C THR A 119 17.18 21.09 -16.30
N ASN A 120 17.22 20.07 -15.44
CA ASN A 120 18.26 19.05 -15.44
C ASN A 120 17.69 17.72 -15.95
N ALA A 121 17.82 17.48 -17.25
CA ALA A 121 17.28 16.29 -17.91
C ALA A 121 17.90 14.97 -17.42
N SER A 122 19.11 14.98 -16.84
CA SER A 122 19.74 13.76 -16.30
C SER A 122 18.94 13.15 -15.14
N MET A 123 18.16 13.96 -14.43
CA MET A 123 17.28 13.50 -13.34
C MET A 123 16.03 12.75 -13.84
N LEU A 124 15.82 12.71 -15.16
CA LEU A 124 14.70 12.04 -15.82
C LEU A 124 15.14 10.74 -16.54
N SER A 125 16.33 10.23 -16.22
CA SER A 125 16.93 9.07 -16.90
C SER A 125 16.47 7.71 -16.34
N ASP A 126 15.81 7.67 -15.19
CA ASP A 126 15.29 6.41 -14.65
C ASP A 126 14.23 5.80 -15.58
N GLU A 127 14.36 4.50 -15.85
CA GLU A 127 13.44 3.76 -16.72
C GLU A 127 11.97 3.89 -16.29
N ALA A 128 11.69 4.05 -14.98
CA ALA A 128 10.34 4.23 -14.46
C ALA A 128 9.61 5.42 -15.11
N TYR A 129 10.31 6.50 -15.48
CA TYR A 129 9.69 7.61 -16.20
C TYR A 129 9.11 7.15 -17.55
N THR A 130 9.89 6.34 -18.28
CA THR A 130 9.48 5.80 -19.58
C THR A 130 8.41 4.72 -19.43
N LEU A 131 8.52 3.83 -18.44
CA LEU A 131 7.51 2.80 -18.22
C LEU A 131 6.16 3.40 -17.85
N LEU A 132 6.11 4.42 -17.00
CA LEU A 132 4.88 5.10 -16.58
C LEU A 132 4.21 5.90 -17.69
N SER A 133 4.99 6.61 -18.52
CA SER A 133 4.45 7.62 -19.45
C SER A 133 4.65 7.31 -20.94
N GLY A 134 5.53 6.37 -21.27
CA GLY A 134 6.07 6.20 -22.61
C GLY A 134 7.22 7.17 -22.93
N GLY A 135 7.63 8.01 -21.96
CA GLY A 135 8.77 8.91 -22.09
C GLY A 135 8.52 10.06 -23.07
N LEU A 136 9.59 10.78 -23.43
CA LEU A 136 9.53 11.91 -24.35
C LEU A 136 9.07 11.54 -25.76
N SER A 137 9.17 10.26 -26.15
CA SER A 137 8.69 9.75 -27.44
C SER A 137 7.17 9.60 -27.50
N ASN A 138 6.48 9.62 -26.35
CA ASN A 138 5.02 9.54 -26.27
C ASN A 138 4.46 10.70 -25.42
N PRO A 139 4.40 11.92 -25.96
CA PRO A 139 3.92 13.09 -25.21
C PRO A 139 2.43 13.01 -24.83
N ALA A 140 1.65 12.10 -25.42
CA ALA A 140 0.28 11.82 -25.01
C ALA A 140 0.19 11.02 -23.70
N GLY A 141 1.30 10.39 -23.28
CA GLY A 141 1.37 9.64 -22.04
C GLY A 141 0.84 8.21 -22.15
N LYS A 142 0.89 7.49 -21.03
CA LYS A 142 0.14 6.23 -20.87
C LYS A 142 -0.96 6.43 -19.84
N THR A 143 -2.11 5.84 -20.14
CA THR A 143 -3.23 5.74 -19.21
C THR A 143 -3.21 4.37 -18.55
N TRP A 144 -3.34 4.37 -17.23
CA TRP A 144 -3.42 3.19 -16.37
C TRP A 144 -4.81 3.10 -15.76
N VAL A 145 -5.29 1.87 -15.62
CA VAL A 145 -6.57 1.55 -14.99
C VAL A 145 -6.33 0.47 -13.93
N ILE A 146 -7.24 0.33 -12.97
CA ILE A 146 -7.16 -0.76 -11.99
C ILE A 146 -7.24 -2.11 -12.68
N ASP A 147 -6.35 -3.03 -12.31
CA ASP A 147 -6.35 -4.39 -12.84
C ASP A 147 -7.39 -5.27 -12.13
N LYS A 148 -8.67 -4.97 -12.40
CA LYS A 148 -9.82 -5.63 -11.76
C LYS A 148 -9.84 -7.15 -11.92
N THR A 149 -9.09 -7.72 -12.87
CA THR A 149 -9.05 -9.15 -13.13
C THR A 149 -8.11 -9.91 -12.21
N GLN A 150 -7.14 -9.21 -11.61
CA GLN A 150 -6.14 -9.85 -10.75
C GLN A 150 -6.58 -9.82 -9.28
N PRO A 151 -6.43 -10.94 -8.56
CA PRO A 151 -6.56 -10.95 -7.11
C PRO A 151 -5.58 -9.96 -6.46
N GLY A 152 -6.05 -9.27 -5.42
CA GLY A 152 -5.25 -8.29 -4.68
C GLY A 152 -4.93 -7.01 -5.45
N HIS A 153 -5.75 -6.67 -6.46
CA HIS A 153 -5.66 -5.37 -7.15
C HIS A 153 -6.01 -4.19 -6.24
N LEU A 154 -6.79 -4.44 -5.19
CA LEU A 154 -6.84 -3.66 -3.96
C LEU A 154 -6.57 -4.62 -2.81
N GLY A 155 -5.68 -4.24 -1.90
CA GLY A 155 -5.40 -5.05 -0.72
C GLY A 155 -4.79 -4.26 0.41
N VAL A 156 -4.81 -4.84 1.60
CA VAL A 156 -4.27 -4.25 2.82
C VAL A 156 -3.44 -5.27 3.60
N GLY A 157 -2.39 -4.78 4.25
CA GLY A 157 -1.50 -5.57 5.09
C GLY A 157 -0.77 -4.68 6.10
N PRO A 158 0.17 -5.27 6.87
CA PRO A 158 0.92 -4.53 7.89
C PRO A 158 1.80 -3.44 7.27
N ILE A 159 2.05 -2.35 8.02
CA ILE A 159 2.91 -1.22 7.61
C ILE A 159 4.34 -1.63 7.21
N THR A 160 4.84 -2.79 7.62
CA THR A 160 6.15 -3.32 7.18
C THR A 160 6.03 -4.38 6.09
N GLY A 161 4.83 -4.88 5.82
CA GLY A 161 4.57 -5.90 4.80
C GLY A 161 4.87 -5.37 3.41
N MET A 162 5.22 -6.29 2.52
CA MET A 162 5.38 -6.03 1.07
C MET A 162 4.29 -6.73 0.25
N THR A 163 3.32 -7.35 0.93
CA THR A 163 2.17 -8.04 0.36
C THR A 163 0.90 -7.72 1.16
N PRO A 164 -0.27 -7.75 0.53
CA PRO A 164 -1.57 -7.58 1.19
C PRO A 164 -1.98 -8.83 1.99
N GLU A 165 -1.41 -9.00 3.18
CA GLU A 165 -1.59 -10.20 4.03
C GLU A 165 -2.97 -10.28 4.72
N TRP A 166 -3.64 -9.15 4.95
CA TRP A 166 -4.88 -9.13 5.73
C TRP A 166 -6.13 -9.22 4.86
N TYR A 167 -6.08 -8.63 3.67
CA TYR A 167 -7.18 -8.70 2.72
C TYR A 167 -6.71 -8.43 1.30
N GLN A 168 -7.28 -9.18 0.35
CA GLN A 168 -7.04 -9.07 -1.08
C GLN A 168 -8.38 -9.13 -1.81
N ALA A 169 -8.70 -8.08 -2.55
CA ALA A 169 -9.91 -8.05 -3.35
C ALA A 169 -9.87 -9.16 -4.41
N GLY A 170 -10.93 -9.97 -4.48
CA GLY A 170 -11.13 -10.94 -5.54
C GLY A 170 -11.38 -10.27 -6.89
N PRO A 171 -11.24 -10.99 -8.02
CA PRO A 171 -11.54 -10.44 -9.33
C PRO A 171 -12.93 -9.79 -9.39
N ASN A 172 -12.99 -8.55 -9.88
CA ASN A 172 -14.19 -7.71 -10.00
C ASN A 172 -14.95 -7.40 -8.70
N GLU A 173 -14.37 -7.61 -7.51
CA GLU A 173 -15.09 -7.43 -6.23
C GLU A 173 -15.59 -5.99 -5.99
N LYS A 174 -14.92 -4.97 -6.56
CA LYS A 174 -15.25 -3.54 -6.37
C LYS A 174 -16.03 -2.91 -7.54
N ALA A 175 -16.78 -3.73 -8.28
CA ALA A 175 -17.45 -3.30 -9.51
C ALA A 175 -18.48 -2.18 -9.32
N THR A 176 -19.05 -2.03 -8.12
CA THR A 176 -20.09 -1.04 -7.82
C THR A 176 -19.57 0.24 -7.17
N ASN A 177 -18.26 0.34 -6.93
CA ASN A 177 -17.68 1.42 -6.14
C ASN A 177 -17.16 2.63 -6.95
N GLY A 178 -17.26 2.59 -8.28
CA GLY A 178 -16.65 3.61 -9.15
C GLY A 178 -15.11 3.55 -9.14
N PHE A 179 -14.55 2.37 -8.87
CA PHE A 179 -13.09 2.16 -8.74
C PHE A 179 -12.45 1.66 -10.05
N TYR A 180 -13.24 1.04 -10.94
CA TYR A 180 -12.74 0.39 -12.15
C TYR A 180 -12.89 1.23 -13.43
N ASP A 181 -13.58 2.36 -13.36
CA ASP A 181 -13.73 3.34 -14.41
C ASP A 181 -12.74 4.52 -14.27
N ASP A 182 -11.97 4.53 -13.18
CA ASP A 182 -10.88 5.47 -12.93
C ASP A 182 -9.74 5.32 -13.95
N GLU A 183 -9.28 6.45 -14.47
CA GLU A 183 -8.17 6.53 -15.42
C GLU A 183 -7.06 7.48 -14.93
N MET A 184 -5.85 6.93 -14.82
CA MET A 184 -4.66 7.63 -14.35
C MET A 184 -3.67 7.78 -15.49
N THR A 185 -3.53 8.99 -16.02
CA THR A 185 -2.66 9.28 -17.16
C THR A 185 -1.41 10.02 -16.74
N PHE A 186 -0.25 9.40 -17.01
CA PHE A 186 1.06 9.97 -16.75
C PHE A 186 1.64 10.48 -18.07
N THR A 187 1.91 11.77 -18.14
CA THR A 187 2.52 12.42 -19.31
C THR A 187 3.90 12.97 -18.98
N MET A 188 4.82 12.81 -19.92
CA MET A 188 6.17 13.36 -19.86
C MET A 188 6.42 14.19 -21.10
N THR A 189 6.79 15.44 -20.90
CA THR A 189 7.19 16.37 -21.96
C THR A 189 8.57 16.94 -21.62
N ALA A 190 9.17 17.68 -22.57
CA ALA A 190 10.45 18.35 -22.30
C ALA A 190 10.35 19.43 -21.20
N ALA A 191 9.14 19.89 -20.87
CA ALA A 191 8.91 20.99 -19.94
C ALA A 191 8.32 20.56 -18.59
N ALA A 192 7.59 19.43 -18.54
CA ALA A 192 6.87 19.03 -17.34
C ALA A 192 6.49 17.55 -17.32
N LEU A 193 6.25 17.05 -16.10
CA LEU A 193 5.59 15.79 -15.80
C LEU A 193 4.17 16.08 -15.32
N ASN A 194 3.18 15.79 -16.15
CA ASN A 194 1.78 16.06 -15.84
C ASN A 194 1.06 14.76 -15.48
N TYR A 195 0.20 14.85 -14.47
CA TYR A 195 -0.65 13.76 -14.04
C TYR A 195 -2.11 14.16 -14.24
N LYS A 196 -2.90 13.29 -14.87
CA LYS A 196 -4.34 13.49 -15.02
C LYS A 196 -5.06 12.31 -14.41
N TYR A 197 -6.01 12.60 -13.55
CA TYR A 197 -6.89 11.62 -12.94
C TYR A 197 -8.32 11.90 -13.39
N VAL A 198 -8.95 10.94 -14.04
CA VAL A 198 -10.36 10.98 -14.44
C VAL A 198 -11.10 9.93 -13.62
N ASN A 199 -12.05 10.37 -12.80
CA ASN A 199 -12.80 9.53 -11.86
C ASN A 199 -14.30 9.46 -12.18
N ASN A 200 -14.70 10.00 -13.33
CA ASN A 200 -16.10 10.10 -13.78
C ASN A 200 -17.08 10.69 -12.74
N GLY A 201 -16.59 11.60 -11.89
CA GLY A 201 -17.38 12.36 -10.92
C GLY A 201 -17.42 11.76 -9.51
N THR A 202 -16.93 10.53 -9.32
CA THR A 202 -16.91 9.88 -8.00
C THR A 202 -15.58 9.19 -7.73
N THR A 203 -15.25 8.97 -6.46
CA THR A 203 -14.00 8.29 -6.08
C THR A 203 -14.26 7.35 -4.93
N PHE A 204 -13.77 6.12 -5.05
CA PHE A 204 -13.76 5.18 -3.94
C PHE A 204 -12.73 5.60 -2.89
N ALA A 205 -13.16 5.73 -1.63
CA ALA A 205 -12.35 6.27 -0.56
C ALA A 205 -12.31 5.33 0.64
N ASN A 206 -11.18 5.31 1.33
CA ASN A 206 -11.10 4.64 2.62
C ASN A 206 -11.96 5.38 3.66
N ALA A 207 -12.74 4.65 4.45
CA ALA A 207 -13.70 5.20 5.40
C ALA A 207 -13.10 6.25 6.35
N SER A 208 -11.93 5.97 6.93
CA SER A 208 -11.26 6.89 7.86
C SER A 208 -10.66 8.11 7.18
N ASN A 209 -10.37 8.01 5.88
CA ASN A 209 -9.77 9.10 5.11
C ASN A 209 -10.81 9.93 4.34
N ALA A 210 -11.98 9.36 4.02
CA ALA A 210 -13.02 9.95 3.17
C ALA A 210 -13.39 11.41 3.48
N PRO A 211 -13.46 11.87 4.75
CA PRO A 211 -13.69 13.27 5.07
C PRO A 211 -12.69 14.24 4.41
N GLY A 212 -11.47 13.79 4.12
CA GLY A 212 -10.44 14.58 3.46
C GLY A 212 -10.75 14.99 2.02
N ILE A 213 -11.74 14.36 1.37
CA ILE A 213 -12.27 14.74 0.06
C ILE A 213 -13.78 15.07 0.11
N GLY A 214 -14.32 15.35 1.30
CA GLY A 214 -15.73 15.67 1.48
C GLY A 214 -16.67 14.46 1.60
N GLY A 215 -16.12 13.26 1.84
CA GLY A 215 -16.90 12.06 2.13
C GLY A 215 -17.43 12.00 3.56
N PRO A 216 -18.33 11.04 3.86
CA PRO A 216 -18.88 10.86 5.20
C PRO A 216 -17.83 10.31 6.19
N THR A 217 -18.06 10.54 7.47
CA THR A 217 -17.41 9.78 8.54
C THR A 217 -18.13 8.44 8.70
N GLY A 218 -17.39 7.34 8.74
CA GLY A 218 -17.98 6.01 8.89
C GLY A 218 -16.93 4.91 9.03
N SER A 219 -17.40 3.67 9.13
CA SER A 219 -16.57 2.46 9.14
C SER A 219 -16.44 1.80 7.76
N ASP A 220 -17.39 2.06 6.86
CA ASP A 220 -17.43 1.46 5.52
C ASP A 220 -16.85 2.43 4.49
N ASP A 221 -16.07 1.91 3.55
CA ASP A 221 -15.44 2.68 2.49
C ASP A 221 -16.50 3.25 1.54
N PRO A 222 -16.66 4.59 1.44
CA PRO A 222 -17.68 5.18 0.60
C PRO A 222 -17.19 5.45 -0.83
N THR A 223 -18.15 5.58 -1.76
CA THR A 223 -17.95 6.27 -3.03
C THR A 223 -18.35 7.74 -2.86
N VAL A 224 -17.40 8.65 -3.08
CA VAL A 224 -17.52 10.08 -2.75
C VAL A 224 -17.58 10.90 -4.04
N ASN A 225 -18.51 11.85 -4.14
CA ASN A 225 -18.50 12.84 -5.21
C ASN A 225 -17.23 13.68 -5.12
N TYR A 226 -16.37 13.59 -6.13
CA TYR A 226 -15.07 14.25 -6.12
C TYR A 226 -14.70 14.73 -7.52
N THR A 227 -14.10 15.91 -7.61
CA THR A 227 -13.55 16.43 -8.86
C THR A 227 -12.03 16.54 -8.70
N PRO A 228 -11.25 15.70 -9.40
CA PRO A 228 -9.80 15.76 -9.33
C PRO A 228 -9.24 17.13 -9.76
N PRO A 229 -8.20 17.65 -9.08
CA PRO A 229 -7.50 18.86 -9.49
C PRO A 229 -6.95 18.74 -10.92
N THR A 230 -6.94 19.84 -11.66
CA THR A 230 -6.52 19.85 -13.07
C THR A 230 -5.02 20.08 -13.27
N ASN A 231 -4.33 20.56 -12.24
CA ASN A 231 -2.92 20.96 -12.26
C ASN A 231 -2.02 19.98 -11.48
N MET A 232 -2.31 18.68 -11.56
CA MET A 232 -1.50 17.66 -10.88
C MET A 232 -0.24 17.34 -11.69
N SER A 233 0.83 17.06 -10.96
CA SER A 233 2.12 16.63 -11.50
C SER A 233 2.48 15.25 -10.97
N TRP A 234 3.54 14.66 -11.49
CA TRP A 234 4.13 13.48 -10.89
C TRP A 234 5.66 13.55 -10.94
N ASN A 235 6.33 12.75 -10.11
CA ASN A 235 7.77 12.60 -10.11
C ASN A 235 8.18 11.23 -9.58
N ILE A 236 9.42 10.80 -9.87
CA ILE A 236 10.03 9.62 -9.24
C ILE A 236 11.05 10.05 -8.19
N ILE A 237 10.86 9.56 -6.98
CA ILE A 237 11.83 9.65 -5.89
C ILE A 237 12.60 8.34 -5.85
N VAL A 238 13.93 8.43 -5.93
CA VAL A 238 14.85 7.29 -5.86
C VAL A 238 15.63 7.36 -4.55
N ASP A 239 15.51 6.31 -3.73
CA ASP A 239 16.24 6.13 -2.48
C ASP A 239 16.87 4.73 -2.44
N GLY A 240 18.15 4.64 -2.79
CA GLY A 240 18.81 3.35 -3.04
C GLY A 240 18.12 2.58 -4.17
N SER A 241 17.63 1.38 -3.87
CA SER A 241 16.84 0.56 -4.80
C SER A 241 15.34 0.88 -4.79
N LYS A 242 14.86 1.63 -3.79
CA LYS A 242 13.44 1.95 -3.65
C LYS A 242 13.08 3.10 -4.59
N LYS A 243 12.01 2.90 -5.35
CA LYS A 243 11.41 3.93 -6.20
C LYS A 243 10.01 4.26 -5.71
N THR A 244 9.69 5.54 -5.67
CA THR A 244 8.39 6.03 -5.19
C THR A 244 7.82 7.04 -6.20
N ILE A 245 6.60 6.80 -6.65
CA ILE A 245 5.81 7.78 -7.41
C ILE A 245 5.28 8.81 -6.42
N ALA A 246 5.55 10.08 -6.67
CA ALA A 246 4.97 11.19 -5.93
C ALA A 246 4.02 11.97 -6.85
N ILE A 247 2.79 12.23 -6.37
CA ILE A 247 1.76 12.96 -7.11
C ILE A 247 1.59 14.36 -6.51
N GLY A 248 1.68 15.38 -7.34
CA GLY A 248 1.52 16.79 -6.94
C GLY A 248 0.11 17.31 -7.04
N GLY A 249 -0.11 18.50 -6.48
CA GLY A 249 -1.39 19.20 -6.56
C GLY A 249 -2.51 18.50 -5.78
N ASN A 250 -2.19 17.88 -4.64
CA ASN A 250 -3.11 17.05 -3.84
C ASN A 250 -3.70 15.83 -4.58
N GLY A 251 -3.03 15.39 -5.65
CA GLY A 251 -3.46 14.21 -6.39
C GLY A 251 -3.14 12.89 -5.69
N PHE A 252 -3.83 11.84 -6.13
CA PHE A 252 -3.68 10.46 -5.66
C PHE A 252 -4.04 9.50 -6.81
N ILE A 253 -3.88 8.20 -6.57
CA ILE A 253 -4.15 7.13 -7.55
C ILE A 253 -5.39 6.34 -7.10
N ALA A 254 -6.50 6.52 -7.82
CA ALA A 254 -7.77 5.80 -7.70
C ALA A 254 -8.39 5.76 -6.28
N TYR A 255 -7.95 4.82 -5.42
CA TYR A 255 -8.48 4.64 -4.07
C TYR A 255 -7.93 5.71 -3.11
N TYR A 256 -8.81 6.52 -2.53
CA TYR A 256 -8.40 7.64 -1.68
C TYR A 256 -7.99 7.20 -0.27
N LEU A 257 -6.71 7.36 0.03
CA LEU A 257 -6.07 7.04 1.31
C LEU A 257 -5.46 8.25 2.02
N GLY A 258 -5.72 9.45 1.51
CA GLY A 258 -5.12 10.68 2.03
C GLY A 258 -3.62 10.81 1.78
N VAL A 259 -3.05 10.00 0.87
CA VAL A 259 -1.63 9.99 0.52
C VAL A 259 -1.41 10.27 -0.97
N SER A 260 -0.23 10.76 -1.29
CA SER A 260 0.18 11.08 -2.67
C SER A 260 1.50 10.42 -3.05
N GLN A 261 1.99 9.47 -2.24
CA GLN A 261 3.24 8.76 -2.48
C GLN A 261 3.03 7.24 -2.49
N TYR A 262 3.56 6.61 -3.53
CA TYR A 262 3.35 5.20 -3.83
C TYR A 262 4.69 4.54 -4.17
N GLN A 263 5.16 3.66 -3.29
CA GLN A 263 6.31 2.81 -3.58
C GLN A 263 5.97 1.89 -4.76
N ILE A 264 6.86 1.84 -5.73
CA ILE A 264 6.78 0.89 -6.84
C ILE A 264 7.34 -0.44 -6.34
N LEU A 265 6.48 -1.46 -6.27
CA LEU A 265 6.91 -2.84 -5.99
C LEU A 265 7.36 -3.52 -7.29
N SER A 266 6.61 -3.32 -8.37
CA SER A 266 7.01 -3.69 -9.73
C SER A 266 6.37 -2.77 -10.76
N ILE A 267 7.04 -2.60 -11.90
CA ILE A 267 6.49 -1.90 -13.07
C ILE A 267 7.09 -2.49 -14.34
N THR A 268 6.23 -2.72 -15.34
CA THR A 268 6.59 -3.12 -16.70
C THR A 268 5.96 -2.14 -17.70
N ALA A 269 6.03 -2.44 -18.99
CA ALA A 269 5.38 -1.61 -20.01
C ALA A 269 3.85 -1.54 -19.86
N ASP A 270 3.25 -2.58 -19.26
CA ASP A 270 1.80 -2.82 -19.24
C ASP A 270 1.24 -3.11 -17.84
N GLU A 271 2.06 -3.40 -16.83
CA GLU A 271 1.63 -3.74 -15.49
C GLU A 271 2.35 -2.91 -14.42
N MET A 272 1.66 -2.59 -13.34
CA MET A 272 2.21 -1.83 -12.23
C MET A 272 1.62 -2.30 -10.91
N TRP A 273 2.50 -2.53 -9.92
CA TRP A 273 2.10 -2.89 -8.57
C TRP A 273 2.68 -1.90 -7.58
N LEU A 274 1.79 -1.22 -6.87
CA LEU A 274 2.09 -0.12 -5.97
C LEU A 274 1.78 -0.48 -4.53
N ARG A 275 2.50 0.19 -3.64
CA ARG A 275 2.30 0.16 -2.21
C ARG A 275 2.29 1.57 -1.64
N CYS A 276 1.34 1.89 -0.79
CA CYS A 276 1.32 3.16 -0.06
C CYS A 276 0.92 2.93 1.40
N LEU A 277 1.18 3.93 2.24
CA LEU A 277 0.71 3.92 3.63
C LEU A 277 -0.68 4.52 3.72
N ASP A 278 -1.35 4.29 4.84
CA ASP A 278 -2.63 4.92 5.17
C ASP A 278 -2.38 6.18 6.03
N LYS A 279 -2.98 7.31 5.66
CA LYS A 279 -2.81 8.55 6.41
C LYS A 279 -3.50 8.51 7.78
N ALA A 280 -4.68 7.91 7.87
CA ALA A 280 -5.45 7.84 9.10
C ALA A 280 -5.00 6.68 10.00
N ASN A 281 -4.60 5.55 9.39
CA ASN A 281 -4.25 4.33 10.11
C ASN A 281 -2.77 3.96 9.93
N SER A 282 -1.90 4.48 10.81
CA SER A 282 -0.45 4.28 10.72
C SER A 282 0.03 2.82 10.81
N GLY A 283 -0.84 1.86 11.14
CA GLY A 283 -0.53 0.43 11.11
C GLY A 283 -0.66 -0.22 9.73
N ASN A 284 -1.26 0.47 8.75
CA ASN A 284 -1.71 -0.13 7.50
C ASN A 284 -0.81 0.26 6.31
N ALA A 285 -0.54 -0.73 5.46
CA ALA A 285 -0.07 -0.53 4.10
C ALA A 285 -1.12 -1.06 3.11
N TRP A 286 -1.35 -0.29 2.05
CA TRP A 286 -2.30 -0.60 1.00
C TRP A 286 -1.58 -0.87 -0.32
N TYR A 287 -2.20 -1.70 -1.16
CA TYR A 287 -1.63 -2.22 -2.39
C TYR A 287 -2.58 -2.01 -3.54
N LEU A 288 -2.06 -1.56 -4.67
CA LEU A 288 -2.82 -1.33 -5.90
C LEU A 288 -2.14 -2.02 -7.07
N LYS A 289 -2.88 -2.86 -7.81
CA LYS A 289 -2.43 -3.37 -9.11
C LYS A 289 -3.14 -2.62 -10.23
N LEU A 290 -2.35 -2.16 -11.18
CA LEU A 290 -2.81 -1.41 -12.34
C LEU A 290 -2.28 -2.07 -13.61
N ILE A 291 -3.03 -1.86 -14.68
CA ILE A 291 -2.69 -2.33 -16.01
C ILE A 291 -2.84 -1.18 -17.01
N ARG A 292 -2.05 -1.17 -18.07
CA ARG A 292 -2.18 -0.15 -19.11
C ARG A 292 -3.55 -0.26 -19.77
N LYS A 293 -4.24 0.87 -19.93
CA LYS A 293 -5.54 0.92 -20.59
C LYS A 293 -5.45 0.29 -21.98
N GLY A 294 -6.34 -0.66 -22.26
CA GLY A 294 -6.40 -1.41 -23.52
C GLY A 294 -5.37 -2.54 -23.65
N PHE A 295 -4.57 -2.83 -22.62
CA PHE A 295 -3.78 -4.06 -22.59
C PHE A 295 -4.66 -5.23 -22.15
N GLU A 296 -4.57 -6.32 -22.90
CA GLU A 296 -5.20 -7.60 -22.58
C GLU A 296 -4.09 -8.61 -22.28
N ARG A 297 -4.20 -9.29 -21.13
CA ARG A 297 -3.25 -10.33 -20.75
C ARG A 297 -3.32 -11.45 -21.78
N PRO A 298 -2.19 -11.95 -22.30
CA PRO A 298 -2.18 -13.10 -23.19
C PRO A 298 -2.89 -14.27 -22.50
N ILE A 299 -3.90 -14.84 -23.15
CA ILE A 299 -4.50 -16.09 -22.70
C ILE A 299 -3.43 -17.16 -22.94
N ILE A 300 -2.73 -17.59 -21.89
CA ILE A 300 -1.85 -18.75 -21.98
C ILE A 300 -2.78 -19.96 -22.10
N PRO A 301 -2.84 -20.65 -23.26
CA PRO A 301 -3.64 -21.85 -23.37
C PRO A 301 -3.10 -22.86 -22.34
N PRO A 302 -3.96 -23.60 -21.62
CA PRO A 302 -3.47 -24.63 -20.73
C PRO A 302 -2.55 -25.56 -21.53
N VAL A 303 -1.29 -25.66 -21.09
CA VAL A 303 -0.35 -26.62 -21.68
C VAL A 303 -0.94 -27.98 -21.39
N LEU A 304 -1.48 -28.64 -22.42
CA LEU A 304 -1.86 -30.03 -22.33
C LEU A 304 -0.58 -30.80 -21.98
N LYS A 305 -0.44 -31.22 -20.72
CA LYS A 305 0.60 -32.17 -20.36
C LYS A 305 0.36 -33.41 -21.23
N PRO A 306 1.37 -33.92 -21.96
CA PRO A 306 1.19 -35.15 -22.68
C PRO A 306 0.73 -36.24 -21.72
N ILE A 307 -0.24 -37.05 -22.14
CA ILE A 307 -0.69 -38.20 -21.36
C ILE A 307 0.52 -39.11 -21.17
N GLN A 308 1.04 -39.19 -19.94
CA GLN A 308 2.04 -40.18 -19.58
C GLN A 308 1.30 -41.40 -19.05
N ALA A 309 1.09 -42.39 -19.92
CA ALA A 309 0.66 -43.72 -19.49
C ALA A 309 1.87 -44.42 -18.85
N ALA A 310 1.87 -44.55 -17.53
CA ALA A 310 2.76 -45.46 -16.83
C ALA A 310 1.95 -46.66 -16.36
N ASN A 311 2.44 -47.88 -16.61
CA ASN A 311 1.86 -49.06 -16.02
C ASN A 311 2.10 -49.00 -14.51
N LEU A 312 1.02 -48.88 -13.74
CA LEU A 312 1.06 -49.02 -12.29
C LEU A 312 0.96 -50.51 -11.98
N THR A 313 2.03 -51.09 -11.43
CA THR A 313 2.02 -52.45 -10.90
C THR A 313 2.14 -52.36 -9.38
N ASP A 314 1.02 -52.56 -8.71
CA ASP A 314 0.93 -52.76 -7.27
C ASP A 314 0.05 -54.00 -7.06
N ASP A 315 0.61 -55.03 -6.41
CA ASP A 315 -0.13 -56.25 -6.12
C ASP A 315 -0.94 -56.16 -4.83
N PHE A 316 -0.79 -55.05 -4.07
CA PHE A 316 -1.37 -54.81 -2.74
C PHE A 316 -1.01 -55.85 -1.68
N GLN A 317 -0.07 -56.75 -1.98
CA GLN A 317 0.39 -57.80 -1.07
C GLN A 317 1.66 -57.38 -0.31
N ASN A 318 2.43 -56.44 -0.88
CA ASN A 318 3.63 -55.87 -0.28
C ASN A 318 3.49 -54.36 -0.07
N ALA A 319 4.43 -53.76 0.67
CA ALA A 319 4.48 -52.30 0.81
C ALA A 319 4.63 -51.63 -0.56
N SER A 320 3.67 -50.78 -0.91
CA SER A 320 3.59 -50.12 -2.21
C SER A 320 4.85 -49.32 -2.52
N SER A 321 5.33 -49.41 -3.76
CA SER A 321 6.35 -48.50 -4.30
C SER A 321 5.77 -47.15 -4.74
N ILE A 322 4.44 -47.02 -4.72
CA ILE A 322 3.70 -45.81 -5.07
C ILE A 322 3.48 -45.01 -3.78
N THR A 323 3.98 -43.77 -3.75
CA THR A 323 3.62 -42.83 -2.70
C THR A 323 2.21 -42.32 -2.98
N TRP A 324 1.22 -42.91 -2.31
CA TRP A 324 -0.16 -42.47 -2.37
C TRP A 324 -0.32 -41.18 -1.57
N ALA A 325 -0.58 -40.06 -2.26
CA ALA A 325 -0.98 -38.82 -1.61
C ALA A 325 -2.50 -38.77 -1.48
N ASN A 326 -2.99 -38.28 -0.34
CA ASN A 326 -4.40 -37.94 -0.21
C ASN A 326 -4.67 -36.66 -1.02
N GLU A 327 -5.20 -36.79 -2.23
CA GLU A 327 -5.85 -35.66 -2.90
C GLU A 327 -7.15 -35.33 -2.15
N ASN A 328 -7.48 -34.03 -2.02
CA ASN A 328 -8.71 -33.57 -1.38
C ASN A 328 -9.94 -34.07 -2.17
N LEU A 329 -10.45 -35.25 -1.81
CA LEU A 329 -11.63 -35.87 -2.39
C LEU A 329 -12.85 -35.62 -1.50
N THR A 330 -13.95 -35.16 -2.09
CA THR A 330 -15.23 -35.13 -1.38
C THR A 330 -15.87 -36.51 -1.48
N TYR A 331 -16.00 -37.21 -0.35
CA TYR A 331 -16.62 -38.53 -0.30
C TYR A 331 -18.12 -38.40 0.02
N VAL A 332 -18.98 -38.86 -0.90
CA VAL A 332 -20.42 -38.96 -0.64
C VAL A 332 -20.75 -40.41 -0.29
N ARG A 333 -21.07 -40.63 0.99
CA ARG A 333 -21.25 -41.98 1.58
C ARG A 333 -22.51 -42.72 1.12
N SER A 334 -23.43 -42.07 0.40
CA SER A 334 -24.74 -42.63 0.06
C SER A 334 -25.26 -42.14 -1.30
N TYR A 335 -24.52 -42.46 -2.35
CA TYR A 335 -24.90 -42.16 -3.73
C TYR A 335 -25.73 -43.31 -4.32
N ASP A 336 -26.75 -42.99 -5.12
CA ASP A 336 -27.56 -44.03 -5.80
C ASP A 336 -26.70 -44.81 -6.78
N ASN A 337 -26.68 -46.14 -6.64
CA ASN A 337 -25.82 -46.97 -7.47
C ASN A 337 -26.18 -46.79 -8.96
N PRO A 338 -25.31 -46.13 -9.77
CA PRO A 338 -25.62 -45.81 -11.16
C PRO A 338 -25.42 -47.02 -12.07
N SER A 339 -24.84 -48.12 -11.56
CA SER A 339 -24.52 -49.30 -12.34
C SER A 339 -24.63 -50.57 -11.49
N LYS A 340 -25.84 -51.15 -11.47
CA LYS A 340 -26.13 -52.43 -10.83
C LYS A 340 -25.65 -53.57 -11.73
N PHE A 341 -24.34 -53.78 -11.79
CA PHE A 341 -23.79 -54.97 -12.45
C PHE A 341 -24.03 -56.22 -11.58
N PRO A 342 -23.98 -57.44 -12.14
CA PRO A 342 -24.22 -58.68 -11.39
C PRO A 342 -23.33 -58.85 -10.16
N ILE A 343 -22.17 -58.19 -10.12
CA ILE A 343 -21.20 -58.28 -9.04
C ILE A 343 -21.47 -57.30 -7.88
N ASN A 344 -22.31 -56.27 -8.07
CA ASN A 344 -22.73 -55.36 -6.99
C ASN A 344 -24.18 -54.88 -7.17
N THR A 345 -25.08 -55.46 -6.39
CA THR A 345 -26.53 -55.19 -6.41
C THR A 345 -26.98 -54.15 -5.38
N SER A 346 -26.05 -53.51 -4.66
CA SER A 346 -26.36 -52.55 -3.60
C SER A 346 -27.18 -51.37 -4.13
N ALA A 347 -28.17 -50.91 -3.36
CA ALA A 347 -28.98 -49.74 -3.73
C ALA A 347 -28.16 -48.44 -3.69
N LYS A 348 -27.17 -48.38 -2.78
CA LYS A 348 -26.27 -47.25 -2.59
C LYS A 348 -24.82 -47.69 -2.74
N VAL A 349 -23.97 -46.78 -3.21
CA VAL A 349 -22.52 -46.91 -3.28
C VAL A 349 -21.86 -45.65 -2.73
N GLY A 350 -20.60 -45.77 -2.32
CA GLY A 350 -19.76 -44.60 -2.11
C GLY A 350 -19.40 -43.96 -3.45
N TYR A 351 -19.58 -42.65 -3.59
CA TYR A 351 -19.18 -41.89 -4.78
C TYR A 351 -18.02 -40.98 -4.42
N TYR A 352 -17.00 -40.99 -5.29
CA TYR A 352 -15.87 -40.09 -5.26
C TYR A 352 -15.95 -39.20 -6.50
N GLU A 353 -16.03 -37.89 -6.29
CA GLU A 353 -15.94 -36.91 -7.37
C GLU A 353 -14.60 -36.21 -7.29
N LYS A 354 -13.85 -36.25 -8.39
CA LYS A 354 -12.73 -35.35 -8.58
C LYS A 354 -13.30 -34.02 -9.06
N LEU A 355 -13.25 -32.99 -8.21
CA LEU A 355 -13.56 -31.63 -8.65
C LEU A 355 -12.53 -31.24 -9.72
N MET A 356 -13.00 -31.03 -10.96
CA MET A 356 -12.14 -30.42 -11.98
C MET A 356 -12.01 -28.94 -11.63
N GLY A 357 -10.79 -28.52 -11.35
CA GLY A 357 -10.45 -27.13 -11.09
C GLY A 357 -9.96 -26.93 -9.67
N GLU A 358 -8.70 -26.51 -9.59
CA GLU A 358 -8.05 -25.94 -8.42
C GLU A 358 -7.56 -26.91 -7.33
N ALA A 359 -6.35 -27.41 -7.55
CA ALA A 359 -5.27 -27.44 -6.56
C ALA A 359 -3.97 -27.60 -7.37
N GLY A 360 -2.90 -26.84 -7.20
CA GLY A 360 -2.46 -25.91 -6.17
C GLY A 360 -0.95 -25.82 -6.35
#